data_AF-A0A849DHX6-F1
#
_entry.id   AF-A0A849DHX6-F1
#
_cell.length_a   1.000
_cell.length_b   1.000
_cell.length_c   1.000
_cell.angle_alpha   90.00
_cell.angle_beta   90.00
_cell.angle_gamma   90.00
#
_symmetry.space_group_name_H-M   'P 1'
#
loop_
_entity.id
_entity.type
_entity.pdbx_description
1 polymer ?
#
loop_
_entity_poly.entity_id
_entity_poly.type
_entity_poly.pdbx_seq_one_letter_code
_entity_poly.pdbx_strand_id
1 'polypeptide(L)'
;MAAHDVPRPSLLPGWTRGHVLAHLARNADGYRRLLEGARTGTPVQRYPSEASRQADIDAGASRTVDEHLADIWTSAGNLDTAFENLPLEAWTVPVVGRSGTRAIAAALVWWRLREVEVHHVDLDSGYGPRAWTDSFVLRLLHDLESGLVTDPPARMIAMDLEREYSPGPADGPSLTVAGSGHALAAWLIGREDGASLTVRPAGPLPSVPGWK
;
A
#
# COMPACT_ATOMS: atom_id res chain seq x y z
N MET A 1 -19.06 -7.79 -6.34
CA MET A 1 -18.68 -8.98 -5.57
C MET A 1 -19.94 -9.64 -5.04
N ALA A 2 -20.13 -10.94 -5.26
CA ALA A 2 -21.26 -11.70 -4.75
C ALA A 2 -20.95 -12.27 -3.35
N ALA A 3 -21.97 -12.70 -2.59
CA ALA A 3 -21.77 -13.22 -1.23
C ALA A 3 -20.77 -14.39 -1.16
N HIS A 4 -20.77 -15.27 -2.16
CA HIS A 4 -19.86 -16.42 -2.22
C HIS A 4 -18.41 -16.06 -2.56
N ASP A 5 -18.12 -14.79 -2.93
CA ASP A 5 -16.76 -14.34 -3.19
C ASP A 5 -16.02 -13.96 -1.92
N VAL A 6 -16.70 -13.49 -0.87
CA VAL A 6 -16.08 -13.04 0.39
C VAL A 6 -15.13 -14.09 1.00
N PRO A 7 -15.51 -15.39 1.11
CA PRO A 7 -14.61 -16.41 1.65
C PRO A 7 -13.58 -16.92 0.64
N ARG A 8 -13.62 -16.50 -0.63
CA ARG A 8 -12.62 -16.93 -1.62
C ARG A 8 -11.25 -16.35 -1.28
N PRO A 9 -10.16 -17.05 -1.67
CA PRO A 9 -8.81 -16.50 -1.58
C PRO A 9 -8.71 -15.12 -2.25
N SER A 10 -7.92 -14.25 -1.62
CA SER A 10 -7.41 -13.03 -2.24
C SER A 10 -6.03 -13.33 -2.87
N LEU A 11 -5.36 -12.34 -3.46
CA LEU A 11 -3.98 -12.51 -3.92
C LEU A 11 -2.96 -12.54 -2.77
N LEU A 12 -3.38 -12.17 -1.55
CA LEU A 12 -2.52 -12.22 -0.37
C LEU A 12 -2.48 -13.64 0.21
N PRO A 13 -1.29 -14.21 0.46
CA PRO A 13 -1.17 -15.54 1.04
C PRO A 13 -1.93 -15.69 2.37
N GLY A 14 -2.81 -16.68 2.42
CA GLY A 14 -3.60 -17.00 3.62
C GLY A 14 -4.78 -16.06 3.91
N TRP A 15 -5.03 -15.05 3.07
CA TRP A 15 -6.14 -14.12 3.26
C TRP A 15 -7.29 -14.44 2.30
N THR A 16 -8.51 -14.36 2.81
CA THR A 16 -9.71 -14.28 1.96
C THR A 16 -9.95 -12.85 1.51
N ARG A 17 -10.83 -12.65 0.52
CA ARG A 17 -11.29 -11.30 0.15
C ARG A 17 -11.93 -10.59 1.35
N GLY A 18 -12.65 -11.31 2.20
CA GLY A 18 -13.16 -10.80 3.48
C GLY A 18 -12.07 -10.26 4.42
N HIS A 19 -10.91 -10.92 4.51
CA HIS A 19 -9.78 -10.39 5.30
C HIS A 19 -9.27 -9.06 4.73
N VAL A 20 -9.16 -8.94 3.41
CA VAL A 20 -8.74 -7.68 2.75
C VAL A 20 -9.73 -6.56 3.04
N LEU A 21 -11.04 -6.83 2.95
CA LEU A 21 -12.10 -5.86 3.24
C LEU A 21 -12.08 -5.43 4.72
N ALA A 22 -11.96 -6.38 5.66
CA ALA A 22 -11.85 -6.09 7.09
C ALA A 22 -10.59 -5.27 7.40
N HIS A 23 -9.46 -5.61 6.78
CA HIS A 23 -8.21 -4.84 6.90
C HIS A 23 -8.36 -3.41 6.41
N LEU A 24 -8.99 -3.18 5.26
CA LEU A 24 -9.19 -1.81 4.74
C LEU A 24 -10.00 -0.93 5.70
N ALA A 25 -10.99 -1.51 6.39
CA ALA A 25 -11.74 -0.78 7.43
C ALA A 25 -10.87 -0.48 8.67
N ARG A 26 -10.17 -1.49 9.19
CA ARG A 26 -9.27 -1.30 10.35
C ARG A 26 -8.08 -0.38 10.03
N ASN A 27 -7.60 -0.37 8.79
CA ASN A 27 -6.58 0.55 8.31
C ASN A 27 -7.04 2.02 8.43
N ALA A 28 -8.30 2.30 8.05
CA ALA A 28 -8.90 3.62 8.16
C ALA A 28 -9.05 4.05 9.63
N ASP A 29 -9.56 3.16 10.47
CA ASP A 29 -9.67 3.40 11.92
C ASP A 29 -8.30 3.74 12.55
N GLY A 30 -7.26 3.02 12.15
CA GLY A 30 -5.90 3.27 12.60
C GLY A 30 -5.38 4.64 12.16
N TYR A 31 -5.60 5.06 10.91
CA TYR A 31 -5.19 6.40 10.46
C TYR A 31 -5.99 7.51 11.14
N ARG A 32 -7.29 7.31 11.37
CA ARG A 32 -8.11 8.25 12.14
C ARG A 32 -7.56 8.46 13.55
N ARG A 33 -7.08 7.41 14.22
CA ARG A 33 -6.41 7.51 15.53
C ARG A 33 -5.13 8.35 15.48
N LEU A 34 -4.32 8.20 14.42
CA LEU A 34 -3.11 9.01 14.24
C LEU A 34 -3.44 10.49 13.99
N LEU A 35 -4.48 10.78 13.19
CA LEU A 35 -4.96 12.15 12.98
C LEU A 35 -5.46 12.78 14.29
N GLU A 36 -6.19 12.02 15.10
CA GLU A 36 -6.65 12.49 16.41
C GLU A 36 -5.47 12.81 17.35
N GLY A 37 -4.43 11.98 17.35
CA GLY A 37 -3.20 12.26 18.08
C GLY A 37 -2.49 13.52 17.59
N ALA A 38 -2.41 13.70 16.26
CA ALA A 38 -1.86 14.90 15.66
C ALA A 38 -2.66 16.16 16.04
N ARG A 39 -3.99 16.08 15.99
CA ARG A 39 -4.93 17.15 16.34
C ARG A 39 -4.82 17.58 17.80
N THR A 40 -4.64 16.63 18.72
CA THR A 40 -4.60 16.88 20.16
C THR A 40 -3.20 17.09 20.72
N GLY A 41 -2.16 16.90 19.90
CA GLY A 41 -0.77 16.91 20.34
C GLY A 41 -0.38 15.76 21.27
N THR A 42 -1.26 14.76 21.43
CA THR A 42 -1.00 13.58 22.28
C THR A 42 -0.62 12.41 21.36
N PRO A 43 0.59 11.84 21.48
CA PRO A 43 0.97 10.68 20.68
C PRO A 43 0.01 9.50 20.92
N VAL A 44 -0.60 9.01 19.84
CA VAL A 44 -1.50 7.84 19.87
C VAL A 44 -0.89 6.71 19.05
N GLN A 45 -0.94 5.50 19.57
CA GLN A 45 -0.59 4.32 18.79
C GLN A 45 -1.67 4.02 17.75
N ARG A 46 -1.26 3.68 16.53
CA ARG A 46 -2.19 3.35 15.44
C ARG A 46 -3.16 2.23 15.81
N TYR A 47 -2.65 1.20 16.49
CA TYR A 47 -3.42 0.08 17.03
C TYR A 47 -2.99 -0.18 18.47
N PRO A 48 -3.85 -0.72 19.33
CA PRO A 48 -3.45 -1.11 20.70
C PRO A 48 -2.31 -2.14 20.73
N SER A 49 -2.31 -3.07 19.77
CA SER A 49 -1.22 -4.02 19.53
C SER A 49 -1.36 -4.67 18.15
N GLU A 50 -0.30 -5.29 17.64
CA GLU A 50 -0.39 -6.10 16.41
C GLU A 50 -1.35 -7.28 16.57
N ALA A 51 -1.41 -7.90 17.76
CA ALA A 51 -2.34 -8.99 18.05
C ALA A 51 -3.80 -8.52 18.03
N SER A 52 -4.10 -7.33 18.59
CA SER A 52 -5.44 -6.74 18.54
C SER A 52 -5.84 -6.44 17.10
N ARG A 53 -4.93 -5.86 16.30
CA ARG A 53 -5.19 -5.61 14.88
C ARG A 53 -5.53 -6.90 14.14
N GLN A 54 -4.74 -7.95 14.34
CA GLN A 54 -4.96 -9.22 13.65
C GLN A 54 -6.29 -9.86 14.06
N ALA A 55 -6.59 -9.88 15.37
CA ALA A 55 -7.87 -10.39 15.88
C ALA A 55 -9.08 -9.65 15.29
N ASP A 56 -9.00 -8.32 15.16
CA ASP A 56 -10.07 -7.53 14.56
C ASP A 56 -10.27 -7.82 13.06
N ILE A 57 -9.19 -8.12 12.33
CA ILE A 57 -9.25 -8.52 10.92
C ILE A 57 -9.86 -9.91 10.80
N ASP A 58 -9.40 -10.87 11.58
CA ASP A 58 -9.87 -12.26 11.55
C ASP A 58 -11.36 -12.34 11.93
N ALA A 59 -11.77 -11.61 12.96
CA ALA A 59 -13.17 -11.52 13.38
C ALA A 59 -14.06 -10.84 12.32
N GLY A 60 -13.50 -9.91 11.55
CA GLY A 60 -14.23 -9.21 10.50
C GLY A 60 -14.32 -9.99 9.18
N ALA A 61 -13.45 -10.96 8.94
CA ALA A 61 -13.27 -11.58 7.63
C ALA A 61 -14.44 -12.47 7.16
N SER A 62 -15.30 -12.92 8.08
CA SER A 62 -16.45 -13.78 7.80
C SER A 62 -17.77 -13.03 7.70
N ARG A 63 -17.74 -11.70 7.78
CA ARG A 63 -18.93 -10.85 7.66
C ARG A 63 -19.60 -11.02 6.30
N THR A 64 -20.89 -10.72 6.28
CA THR A 64 -21.66 -10.65 5.05
C THR A 64 -21.18 -9.49 4.17
N VAL A 65 -21.56 -9.51 2.88
CA VAL A 65 -21.23 -8.42 1.95
C VAL A 65 -21.76 -7.08 2.46
N ASP A 66 -23.01 -7.06 2.95
CA ASP A 66 -23.64 -5.82 3.44
C ASP A 66 -22.93 -5.27 4.68
N GLU A 67 -22.50 -6.14 5.59
CA GLU A 67 -21.70 -5.75 6.75
C GLU A 67 -20.32 -5.23 6.35
N HIS A 68 -19.65 -5.84 5.36
CA HIS A 68 -18.38 -5.32 4.84
C HIS A 68 -18.55 -3.97 4.17
N LEU A 69 -19.59 -3.79 3.35
CA LEU A 69 -19.91 -2.52 2.72
C LEU A 69 -20.17 -1.45 3.79
N ALA A 70 -21.02 -1.74 4.78
CA ALA A 70 -21.32 -0.82 5.86
C ALA A 70 -20.07 -0.42 6.65
N ASP A 71 -19.20 -1.39 6.99
CA ASP A 71 -17.95 -1.11 7.73
C ASP A 71 -16.97 -0.28 6.90
N ILE A 72 -16.81 -0.57 5.61
CA ILE A 72 -15.95 0.22 4.71
C ILE A 72 -16.48 1.64 4.57
N TRP A 73 -17.77 1.81 4.28
CA TRP A 73 -18.37 3.15 4.15
C TRP A 73 -18.26 3.96 5.44
N THR A 74 -18.56 3.34 6.59
CA THR A 74 -18.49 4.00 7.89
C THR A 74 -17.06 4.38 8.24
N SER A 75 -16.11 3.46 8.11
CA SER A 75 -14.70 3.72 8.46
C SER A 75 -14.04 4.72 7.51
N ALA A 76 -14.36 4.68 6.21
CA ALA A 76 -13.91 5.67 5.23
C ALA A 76 -14.49 7.06 5.54
N GLY A 77 -15.81 7.17 5.73
CA GLY A 77 -16.46 8.45 6.03
C GLY A 77 -15.95 9.08 7.34
N ASN A 78 -15.67 8.25 8.37
CA ASN A 78 -15.06 8.73 9.61
C ASN A 78 -13.62 9.23 9.41
N LEU A 79 -12.85 8.60 8.51
CA LEU A 79 -11.51 9.06 8.18
C LEU A 79 -11.54 10.35 7.34
N ASP A 80 -12.44 10.44 6.37
CA ASP A 80 -12.65 11.64 5.55
C ASP A 80 -13.04 12.83 6.43
N THR A 81 -14.01 12.63 7.34
CA THR A 81 -14.38 13.63 8.35
C THR A 81 -13.17 14.06 9.19
N ALA A 82 -12.28 13.14 9.55
CA ALA A 82 -11.09 13.47 10.33
C ALA A 82 -10.07 14.27 9.52
N PHE A 83 -9.92 14.00 8.21
CA PHE A 83 -9.10 14.81 7.32
C PHE A 83 -9.69 16.23 7.16
N GLU A 84 -10.99 16.34 6.90
CA GLU A 84 -11.66 17.63 6.70
C GLU A 84 -11.59 18.54 7.94
N ASN A 85 -11.65 17.95 9.14
CA ASN A 85 -11.64 18.69 10.40
C ASN A 85 -10.24 18.82 11.03
N LEU A 86 -9.17 18.38 10.35
CA LEU A 86 -7.81 18.50 10.88
C LEU A 86 -7.34 19.97 10.79
N PRO A 87 -6.99 20.63 11.92
CA PRO A 87 -6.47 21.99 11.90
C PRO A 87 -5.20 22.11 11.05
N LEU A 88 -4.98 23.28 10.43
CA LEU A 88 -3.87 23.49 9.48
C LEU A 88 -2.51 23.13 10.09
N GLU A 89 -2.29 23.53 11.34
CA GLU A 89 -1.07 23.26 12.10
C GLU A 89 -0.86 21.78 12.42
N ALA A 90 -1.94 20.98 12.50
CA ALA A 90 -1.85 19.57 12.84
C ALA A 90 -1.36 18.71 11.65
N TRP A 91 -1.44 19.21 10.42
CA TRP A 91 -0.97 18.50 9.22
C TRP A 91 0.54 18.26 9.19
N THR A 92 1.32 19.09 9.88
CA THR A 92 2.78 18.99 9.98
C THR A 92 3.24 18.27 11.25
N VAL A 93 2.33 17.86 12.13
CA VAL A 93 2.67 17.16 13.36
C VAL A 93 3.26 15.78 13.03
N PRO A 94 4.38 15.38 13.68
CA PRO A 94 4.97 14.08 13.47
C PRO A 94 4.03 12.92 13.82
N VAL A 95 4.00 11.91 12.95
CA VAL A 95 3.31 10.64 13.16
C VAL A 95 4.27 9.47 12.92
N VAL A 96 4.02 8.35 13.57
CA VAL A 96 4.82 7.13 13.42
C VAL A 96 3.95 6.04 12.81
N GLY A 97 4.35 5.57 11.63
CA GLY A 97 3.73 4.46 10.93
C GLY A 97 4.01 3.11 11.59
N ARG A 98 3.32 2.07 11.11
CA ARG A 98 3.39 0.70 11.66
C ARG A 98 4.82 0.12 11.65
N SER A 99 5.59 0.37 10.60
CA SER A 99 6.99 -0.05 10.44
C SER A 99 7.99 0.79 11.24
N GLY A 100 7.52 1.75 12.06
CA GLY A 100 8.38 2.76 12.70
C GLY A 100 8.73 3.94 11.80
N THR A 101 8.25 3.95 10.55
CA THR A 101 8.46 5.05 9.61
C THR A 101 7.92 6.36 10.19
N ARG A 102 8.81 7.35 10.35
CA ARG A 102 8.44 8.69 10.82
C ARG A 102 8.02 9.55 9.63
N ALA A 103 6.89 10.22 9.76
CA ALA A 103 6.39 11.16 8.78
C ALA A 103 5.63 12.30 9.48
N ILE A 104 5.02 13.19 8.71
CA ILE A 104 4.03 14.16 9.20
C ILE A 104 2.61 13.66 8.89
N ALA A 105 1.60 14.17 9.59
CA ALA A 105 0.21 13.74 9.41
C ALA A 105 -0.28 13.82 7.95
N ALA A 106 0.22 14.77 7.15
CA ALA A 106 -0.07 14.85 5.71
C ALA A 106 0.30 13.58 4.91
N ALA A 107 1.28 12.80 5.37
CA ALA A 107 1.64 11.54 4.71
C ALA A 107 0.54 10.47 4.81
N LEU A 108 -0.39 10.59 5.77
CA LEU A 108 -1.49 9.63 5.95
C LEU A 108 -2.44 9.61 4.75
N VAL A 109 -2.57 10.73 4.03
CA VAL A 109 -3.38 10.81 2.79
C VAL A 109 -2.81 9.87 1.73
N TRP A 110 -1.51 9.99 1.48
CA TRP A 110 -0.81 9.12 0.54
C TRP A 110 -0.82 7.66 0.99
N TRP A 111 -0.54 7.40 2.26
CA TRP A 111 -0.54 6.03 2.78
C TRP A 111 -1.92 5.38 2.66
N ARG A 112 -3.01 6.13 2.89
CA ARG A 112 -4.37 5.64 2.68
C ARG A 112 -4.65 5.32 1.21
N LEU A 113 -4.27 6.20 0.29
CA LEU A 113 -4.42 5.95 -1.15
C LEU A 113 -3.68 4.69 -1.58
N ARG A 114 -2.42 4.52 -1.17
CA ARG A 114 -1.63 3.31 -1.43
C ARG A 114 -2.30 2.04 -0.93
N GLU A 115 -2.90 2.07 0.27
CA GLU A 115 -3.60 0.90 0.82
C GLU A 115 -4.84 0.56 0.00
N VAL A 116 -5.63 1.55 -0.42
CA VAL A 116 -6.82 1.32 -1.25
C VAL A 116 -6.43 0.78 -2.62
N GLU A 117 -5.50 1.42 -3.32
CA GLU A 117 -5.10 1.04 -4.68
C GLU A 117 -4.45 -0.34 -4.77
N VAL A 118 -3.56 -0.66 -3.82
CA VAL A 118 -2.90 -1.96 -3.81
C VAL A 118 -3.85 -3.06 -3.35
N HIS A 119 -4.64 -2.83 -2.29
CA HIS A 119 -5.53 -3.89 -1.81
C HIS A 119 -6.76 -4.09 -2.69
N HIS A 120 -7.11 -3.14 -3.56
CA HIS A 120 -8.09 -3.38 -4.61
C HIS A 120 -7.59 -4.40 -5.65
N VAL A 121 -6.29 -4.39 -5.97
CA VAL A 121 -5.65 -5.48 -6.74
C VAL A 121 -5.72 -6.78 -5.96
N ASP A 122 -5.37 -6.74 -4.66
CA ASP A 122 -5.36 -7.94 -3.82
C ASP A 122 -6.73 -8.62 -3.71
N LEU A 123 -7.85 -7.89 -3.90
CA LEU A 123 -9.21 -8.47 -3.91
C LEU A 123 -9.49 -9.44 -5.07
N ASP A 124 -8.65 -9.49 -6.09
CA ASP A 124 -8.82 -10.41 -7.24
C ASP A 124 -10.21 -10.30 -7.90
N SER A 125 -10.67 -9.07 -8.11
CA SER A 125 -12.04 -8.78 -8.55
C SER A 125 -12.14 -8.14 -9.93
N GLY A 126 -11.06 -8.23 -10.72
CA GLY A 126 -10.95 -7.62 -12.05
C GLY A 126 -10.27 -6.25 -12.06
N TYR A 127 -9.96 -5.67 -10.89
CA TYR A 127 -9.06 -4.53 -10.75
C TYR A 127 -7.61 -5.02 -10.68
N GLY A 128 -6.73 -4.40 -11.47
CA GLY A 128 -5.32 -4.80 -11.54
C GLY A 128 -4.40 -3.58 -11.71
N PRO A 129 -3.07 -3.77 -11.66
CA PRO A 129 -2.10 -2.68 -11.72
C PRO A 129 -2.26 -1.75 -12.92
N ARG A 130 -2.75 -2.26 -14.06
CA ARG A 130 -3.03 -1.46 -15.27
C ARG A 130 -4.15 -0.42 -15.10
N ALA A 131 -4.95 -0.52 -14.04
CA ALA A 131 -6.00 0.43 -13.73
C ALA A 131 -5.52 1.61 -12.85
N TRP A 132 -4.30 1.52 -12.31
CA TRP A 132 -3.70 2.64 -11.58
C TRP A 132 -3.50 3.84 -12.51
N THR A 133 -3.54 5.04 -11.93
CA THR A 133 -3.21 6.26 -12.67
C THR A 133 -1.69 6.43 -12.77
N ASP A 134 -1.22 7.10 -13.82
CA ASP A 134 0.20 7.45 -13.97
C ASP A 134 0.74 8.20 -12.74
N SER A 135 -0.08 9.10 -12.15
CA SER A 135 0.31 9.86 -10.96
C SER A 135 0.48 8.97 -9.72
N PHE A 136 -0.35 7.95 -9.56
CA PHE A 136 -0.19 6.95 -8.50
C PHE A 136 1.10 6.15 -8.69
N VAL A 137 1.35 5.66 -9.91
CA VAL A 137 2.54 4.88 -10.24
C VAL A 137 3.81 5.69 -10.05
N LEU A 138 3.85 6.93 -10.54
CA LEU A 138 4.97 7.85 -10.34
C LEU A 138 5.27 8.04 -8.85
N ARG A 139 4.24 8.26 -8.03
CA ARG A 139 4.43 8.46 -6.60
C ARG A 139 4.87 7.19 -5.87
N LEU A 140 4.30 6.04 -6.24
CA LEU A 140 4.68 4.75 -5.69
C LEU A 140 6.15 4.40 -5.99
N LEU A 141 6.59 4.57 -7.24
CA LEU A 141 7.98 4.33 -7.63
C LEU A 141 8.96 5.26 -6.90
N HIS A 142 8.60 6.54 -6.73
CA HIS A 142 9.40 7.48 -5.95
C HIS A 142 9.55 7.06 -4.47
N ASP A 143 8.46 6.62 -3.84
CA ASP A 143 8.50 6.13 -2.46
C ASP A 143 9.37 4.86 -2.32
N LEU A 144 9.30 3.95 -3.30
CA LEU A 144 10.09 2.71 -3.33
C LEU A 144 11.59 2.97 -3.55
N GLU A 145 11.96 3.98 -4.33
CA GLU A 145 13.36 4.32 -4.61
C GLU A 145 14.20 4.52 -3.34
N SER A 146 13.61 5.15 -2.32
CA SER A 146 14.29 5.41 -1.04
C SER A 146 14.25 4.25 -0.04
N GLY A 147 13.31 3.31 -0.21
CA GLY A 147 12.99 2.29 0.79
C GLY A 147 13.26 0.84 0.36
N LEU A 148 13.61 0.63 -0.91
CA LEU A 148 13.81 -0.69 -1.50
C LEU A 148 15.24 -0.85 -2.01
N VAL A 149 15.84 -2.01 -1.73
CA VAL A 149 17.14 -2.42 -2.25
C VAL A 149 16.94 -3.73 -2.99
N THR A 150 17.23 -3.76 -4.28
CA THR A 150 17.22 -5.01 -5.06
C THR A 150 18.55 -5.75 -4.90
N ASP A 151 18.51 -7.08 -5.07
CA ASP A 151 19.71 -7.91 -5.09
C ASP A 151 19.81 -8.74 -6.38
N PRO A 152 20.77 -8.46 -7.28
CA PRO A 152 21.77 -7.38 -7.17
C PRO A 152 21.16 -5.98 -7.43
N PRO A 153 21.90 -4.88 -7.16
CA PRO A 153 21.44 -3.51 -7.42
C PRO A 153 21.10 -3.28 -8.89
N ALA A 154 19.94 -2.66 -9.14
CA ALA A 154 19.37 -2.53 -10.46
C ALA A 154 18.88 -1.11 -10.76
N ARG A 155 19.15 -0.63 -11.98
CA ARG A 155 18.50 0.56 -12.53
C ARG A 155 17.13 0.18 -13.07
N MET A 156 16.11 0.98 -12.78
CA MET A 156 14.75 0.78 -13.27
C MET A 156 14.43 1.85 -14.33
N ILE A 157 13.88 1.45 -15.47
CA ILE A 157 13.43 2.36 -16.55
C ILE A 157 11.94 2.17 -16.78
N ALA A 158 11.14 3.13 -16.31
CA ALA A 158 9.70 3.22 -16.56
C ALA A 158 9.47 3.93 -17.91
N MET A 159 9.27 3.15 -18.96
CA MET A 159 9.28 3.62 -20.35
C MET A 159 8.10 4.56 -20.69
N ASP A 160 6.91 4.23 -20.22
CA ASP A 160 5.66 5.02 -20.39
C ASP A 160 5.66 6.33 -19.58
N LEU A 161 6.48 6.39 -18.53
CA LEU A 161 6.60 7.56 -17.66
C LEU A 161 7.84 8.41 -17.98
N GLU A 162 8.69 7.97 -18.90
CA GLU A 162 9.97 8.58 -19.25
C GLU A 162 10.85 8.86 -18.01
N ARG A 163 10.88 7.90 -17.08
CA ARG A 163 11.56 8.03 -15.79
C ARG A 163 12.52 6.87 -15.52
N GLU A 164 13.62 7.22 -14.87
CA GLU A 164 14.59 6.27 -14.34
C GLU A 164 14.65 6.36 -12.83
N TYR A 165 14.86 5.22 -12.18
CA TYR A 165 15.00 5.09 -10.73
C TYR A 165 16.16 4.14 -10.44
N SER A 166 16.78 4.27 -9.27
CA SER A 166 17.81 3.32 -8.83
C SER A 166 17.58 2.94 -7.36
N PRO A 167 16.74 1.92 -7.09
CA PRO A 167 16.54 1.42 -5.74
C PRO A 167 17.84 0.82 -5.18
N GLY A 168 18.38 1.39 -4.10
CA GLY A 168 19.62 0.93 -3.44
C GLY A 168 20.81 1.89 -3.56
N PRO A 169 22.01 1.49 -3.09
CA PRO A 169 23.18 2.37 -3.09
C PRO A 169 23.61 2.75 -4.51
N ALA A 170 24.03 4.00 -4.69
CA ALA A 170 24.33 4.62 -5.98
C ALA A 170 25.56 4.04 -6.71
N ASP A 171 26.34 3.17 -6.04
CA ASP A 171 27.57 2.57 -6.57
C ASP A 171 27.24 1.47 -7.58
N GLY A 172 26.86 1.91 -8.78
CA GLY A 172 26.88 1.12 -10.02
C GLY A 172 25.84 0.00 -10.09
N PRO A 173 24.61 0.26 -10.56
CA PRO A 173 23.68 -0.82 -10.88
C PRO A 173 24.33 -1.78 -11.89
N SER A 174 24.40 -3.06 -11.55
CA SER A 174 25.01 -4.09 -12.40
C SER A 174 24.05 -4.57 -13.50
N LEU A 175 22.77 -4.21 -13.38
CA LEU A 175 21.73 -4.49 -14.36
C LEU A 175 20.71 -3.37 -14.49
N THR A 176 19.98 -3.39 -15.60
CA THR A 176 18.85 -2.52 -15.89
C THR A 176 17.61 -3.37 -16.08
N VAL A 177 16.52 -3.02 -15.39
CA VAL A 177 15.18 -3.57 -15.60
C VAL A 177 14.32 -2.49 -16.25
N ALA A 178 13.67 -2.81 -17.37
CA ALA A 178 12.86 -1.85 -18.11
C ALA A 178 11.49 -2.42 -18.52
N GLY A 179 10.48 -1.56 -18.49
CA GLY A 179 9.10 -1.88 -18.89
C GLY A 179 8.18 -0.69 -18.64
N SER A 180 6.86 -0.90 -18.68
CA SER A 180 5.92 0.13 -18.18
C SER A 180 6.14 0.35 -16.68
N GLY A 181 5.97 1.58 -16.22
CA GLY A 181 6.01 1.96 -14.81
C GLY A 181 4.99 1.18 -13.99
N HIS A 182 3.83 0.88 -14.56
CA HIS A 182 2.80 0.04 -13.96
C HIS A 182 3.33 -1.37 -13.62
N ALA A 183 3.93 -2.04 -14.60
CA ALA A 183 4.53 -3.36 -14.41
C ALA A 183 5.72 -3.32 -13.43
N LEU A 184 6.56 -2.28 -13.51
CA LEU A 184 7.66 -2.10 -12.55
C LEU A 184 7.15 -1.93 -11.13
N ALA A 185 6.18 -1.04 -10.93
CA ALA A 185 5.60 -0.79 -9.61
C ALA A 185 4.95 -2.06 -9.05
N ALA A 186 4.14 -2.76 -9.85
CA ALA A 186 3.48 -4.00 -9.46
C ALA A 186 4.48 -5.10 -9.07
N TRP A 187 5.52 -5.30 -9.88
CA TRP A 187 6.58 -6.26 -9.58
C TRP A 187 7.36 -5.90 -8.31
N LEU A 188 7.76 -4.63 -8.15
CA LEU A 188 8.51 -4.16 -6.97
C LEU A 188 7.74 -4.34 -5.66
N ILE A 189 6.41 -4.32 -5.69
CA ILE A 189 5.56 -4.58 -4.51
C ILE A 189 5.03 -6.02 -4.46
N GLY A 190 5.49 -6.91 -5.34
CA GLY A 190 5.15 -8.33 -5.35
C GLY A 190 3.72 -8.65 -5.81
N ARG A 191 3.10 -7.81 -6.65
CA ARG A 191 1.75 -8.01 -7.22
C ARG A 191 1.77 -8.54 -8.66
N GLU A 192 2.93 -8.51 -9.31
CA GLU A 192 3.18 -9.18 -10.59
C GLU A 192 4.53 -9.90 -10.52
N ASP A 193 4.71 -10.92 -11.36
CA ASP A 193 5.95 -11.71 -11.46
C ASP A 193 7.05 -11.01 -12.30
N GLY A 194 6.71 -9.88 -12.93
CA GLY A 194 7.61 -9.13 -13.80
C GLY A 194 7.82 -9.78 -15.17
N ALA A 195 6.98 -10.72 -15.60
CA ALA A 195 7.14 -11.42 -16.90
C ALA A 195 7.12 -10.49 -18.12
N SER A 196 6.57 -9.27 -17.99
CA SER A 196 6.57 -8.25 -19.04
C SER A 196 7.80 -7.33 -19.01
N LEU A 197 8.66 -7.45 -18.00
CA LEU A 197 9.85 -6.64 -17.82
C LEU A 197 11.04 -7.24 -18.58
N THR A 198 11.95 -6.37 -19.01
CA THR A 198 13.17 -6.74 -19.71
C THR A 198 14.38 -6.47 -18.82
N VAL A 199 15.35 -7.39 -18.79
CA VAL A 199 16.58 -7.27 -17.99
C VAL A 199 17.79 -7.17 -18.91
N ARG A 200 18.70 -6.24 -18.59
CA ARG A 200 19.97 -6.03 -19.31
C ARG A 200 21.15 -5.96 -18.34
N PRO A 201 22.22 -6.76 -18.52
CA PRO A 201 22.34 -7.86 -19.50
C PRO A 201 21.28 -8.95 -19.26
N ALA A 202 21.03 -9.78 -20.28
CA ALA A 202 19.97 -10.80 -20.19
C ALA A 202 20.23 -11.75 -19.01
N GLY A 203 19.20 -11.96 -18.19
CA GLY A 203 19.28 -12.72 -16.96
C GLY A 203 17.95 -12.70 -16.20
N PRO A 204 17.88 -13.32 -15.01
CA PRO A 204 16.69 -13.24 -14.16
C PRO A 204 16.48 -11.81 -13.64
N LEU A 205 15.24 -11.50 -13.25
CA LEU A 205 14.95 -10.31 -12.46
C LEU A 205 15.71 -10.36 -11.13
N PRO A 206 16.19 -9.22 -10.60
CA PRO A 206 16.81 -9.19 -9.29
C PRO A 206 15.76 -9.53 -8.22
N SER A 207 16.24 -10.04 -7.09
CA SER A 207 15.35 -10.29 -5.95
C SER A 207 14.88 -8.96 -5.36
N VAL A 208 13.58 -8.88 -5.08
CA VAL A 208 12.98 -7.75 -4.35
C VAL A 208 12.63 -8.21 -2.94
N PRO A 209 12.88 -7.39 -1.90
CA PRO A 209 12.43 -7.70 -0.55
C PRO A 209 10.91 -7.91 -0.52
N GLY A 210 10.44 -8.83 0.32
CA GLY A 210 9.00 -9.01 0.53
C GLY A 210 8.36 -7.69 0.98
N TRP A 211 7.31 -7.28 0.28
CA TRP A 211 6.56 -6.07 0.60
C TRP A 211 5.79 -6.27 1.92
N LYS A 212 6.01 -5.38 2.89
CA LYS A 212 5.40 -5.43 4.23
C LYS A 212 4.19 -4.52 4.38
#